data_AF-A0A085LG72-F1
#
_entry.id   AF-A0A085LG72-F1
#
_cell.length_a   1.000
_cell.length_b   1.000
_cell.length_c   1.000
_cell.angle_alpha   90.00
_cell.angle_beta   90.00
_cell.angle_gamma   90.00
#
_symmetry.space_group_name_H-M   'P 1'
#
loop_
_entity.id
_entity.type
_entity.pdbx_description
1 polymer ?
#
loop_
_entity_poly.entity_id
_entity_poly.type
_entity_poly.pdbx_seq_one_letter_code
_entity_poly.pdbx_strand_id
1 'polypeptide(L)'
;MSGHVHVPALPSSILETAGRTVNVALLDAFVGATVDGCFACQLVLMDDLVADPVSTARLVELACISLDRVMGGLPSSALYDHEPGPATLEFRRLARAGLYDGGAVYRECELMTLPERREAAYTAVDTLVAAVNMS
;
A
#
# COMPACT_ATOMS: atom_id res chain seq x y z
N MET A 1 2.55 22.75 -20.95
CA MET A 1 1.24 22.85 -20.28
C MET A 1 1.07 21.57 -19.46
N SER A 2 1.54 21.58 -18.21
CA SER A 2 1.44 20.41 -17.33
C SER A 2 0.04 20.37 -16.73
N GLY A 3 -0.78 19.44 -17.20
CA GLY A 3 -2.08 19.14 -16.60
C GLY A 3 -1.85 18.35 -15.32
N HIS A 4 -1.86 19.04 -14.17
CA HIS A 4 -1.96 18.36 -12.88
C HIS A 4 -3.37 17.77 -12.78
N VAL A 5 -3.48 16.46 -12.98
CA VAL A 5 -4.72 15.72 -12.75
C VAL A 5 -4.86 15.54 -11.24
N HIS A 6 -5.74 16.33 -10.63
CA HIS A 6 -6.18 16.08 -9.26
C HIS A 6 -7.04 14.83 -9.24
N VAL A 7 -6.48 13.72 -8.77
CA VAL A 7 -7.23 12.49 -8.50
C VAL A 7 -7.99 12.69 -7.18
N PRO A 8 -9.25 12.19 -7.06
CA PRO A 8 -10.02 12.33 -5.83
C PRO A 8 -9.30 11.73 -4.62
N ALA A 9 -9.46 12.37 -3.45
CA ALA A 9 -8.95 11.88 -2.17
C ALA A 9 -9.50 10.48 -1.85
N LEU A 10 -8.68 9.66 -1.18
CA LEU A 10 -9.03 8.29 -0.81
C LEU A 10 -10.26 8.26 0.12
N PRO A 11 -11.19 7.31 -0.06
CA PRO A 11 -12.32 7.14 0.84
C PRO A 11 -11.85 6.75 2.26
N SER A 12 -12.65 7.11 3.27
CA SER A 12 -12.41 6.75 4.68
C SER A 12 -12.24 5.23 4.82
N SER A 13 -11.14 4.83 5.45
CA SER A 13 -10.73 3.42 5.59
C SER A 13 -11.85 2.53 6.16
N ILE A 14 -12.19 1.46 5.44
CA ILE A 14 -13.21 0.49 5.85
C ILE A 14 -12.55 -0.54 6.78
N LEU A 15 -12.35 -0.16 8.05
CA LEU A 15 -11.85 -1.07 9.09
C LEU A 15 -12.84 -2.19 9.45
N GLU A 16 -14.04 -2.21 8.89
CA GLU A 16 -15.16 -3.05 9.36
C GLU A 16 -15.98 -3.70 8.22
N THR A 17 -15.33 -4.16 7.15
CA THR A 17 -16.04 -5.10 6.26
C THR A 17 -16.11 -6.46 6.96
N ALA A 18 -17.32 -6.90 7.29
CA ALA A 18 -17.59 -8.08 8.10
C ALA A 18 -16.80 -9.33 7.64
N GLY A 19 -15.92 -9.84 8.50
CA GLY A 19 -15.38 -11.21 8.43
C GLY A 19 -13.87 -11.36 8.31
N ARG A 20 -13.09 -10.28 8.08
CA ARG A 20 -11.63 -10.39 7.99
C ARG A 20 -10.91 -9.25 8.70
N THR A 21 -10.26 -9.58 9.80
CA THR A 21 -9.55 -8.64 10.67
C THR A 21 -8.12 -8.45 10.18
N VAL A 22 -7.74 -7.20 9.95
CA VAL A 22 -6.34 -6.79 9.78
C VAL A 22 -5.52 -7.26 10.99
N ASN A 23 -4.36 -7.89 10.76
CA ASN A 23 -3.41 -8.19 11.82
C ASN A 23 -2.59 -6.94 12.17
N VAL A 24 -3.18 -6.09 13.02
CA VAL A 24 -2.59 -4.79 13.41
C VAL A 24 -1.22 -4.99 14.07
N ALA A 25 -1.06 -6.02 14.91
CA ALA A 25 0.21 -6.29 15.58
C ALA A 25 1.34 -6.63 14.59
N LEU A 26 1.03 -7.40 13.54
CA LEU A 26 1.99 -7.72 12.48
C LEU A 26 2.36 -6.48 11.66
N LEU A 27 1.37 -5.65 11.30
CA LEU A 27 1.61 -4.40 10.59
C LEU A 27 2.45 -3.42 11.41
N ASP A 28 2.12 -3.23 12.69
CA ASP A 28 2.87 -2.35 13.58
C ASP A 28 4.31 -2.84 13.76
N ALA A 29 4.51 -4.14 13.94
CA ALA A 29 5.84 -4.74 14.02
C ALA A 29 6.64 -4.56 12.72
N PHE A 30 5.99 -4.76 11.57
CA PHE A 30 6.63 -4.61 10.26
C PHE A 30 7.00 -3.14 9.97
N VAL A 31 6.09 -2.20 10.24
CA VAL A 31 6.36 -0.76 10.08
C VAL A 31 7.44 -0.31 11.07
N GLY A 32 7.40 -0.75 12.32
CA GLY A 32 8.44 -0.48 13.31
C GLY A 32 9.82 -0.98 12.86
N ALA A 33 9.91 -2.24 12.43
CA ALA A 33 11.14 -2.81 11.86
C ALA A 33 11.63 -2.05 10.62
N THR A 34 10.73 -1.47 9.85
CA THR A 34 11.03 -0.64 8.69
C THR A 34 11.66 0.68 9.12
N VAL A 35 11.02 1.40 10.05
CA VAL A 35 11.50 2.68 10.58
C VAL A 35 12.86 2.51 11.29
N ASP A 36 13.04 1.42 12.03
CA ASP A 36 14.30 1.11 12.72
C ASP A 36 15.41 0.62 11.79
N GLY A 37 15.13 0.40 10.50
CA GLY A 37 16.10 -0.12 9.53
C GLY A 37 16.52 -1.58 9.80
N CYS A 38 15.73 -2.36 10.53
CA CYS A 38 16.02 -3.76 10.81
C CYS A 38 15.65 -4.66 9.61
N PHE A 39 16.54 -4.76 8.62
CA PHE A 39 16.30 -5.60 7.43
C PHE A 39 16.01 -7.07 7.74
N ALA A 40 16.67 -7.65 8.76
CA ALA A 40 16.41 -9.03 9.16
C ALA A 40 14.98 -9.21 9.72
N CYS A 41 14.51 -8.23 10.50
CA CYS A 41 13.14 -8.22 11.02
C CYS A 41 12.12 -8.06 9.90
N GLN A 42 12.38 -7.14 8.97
CA GLN A 42 11.53 -6.91 7.80
C GLN A 42 11.37 -8.18 6.95
N LEU A 43 12.47 -8.90 6.69
CA LEU A 43 12.44 -10.14 5.91
C LEU A 43 11.56 -11.22 6.55
N VAL A 44 11.70 -11.42 7.87
CA VAL A 44 10.89 -12.40 8.60
C VAL A 44 9.41 -12.02 8.59
N LEU A 45 9.10 -10.76 8.88
CA LEU A 45 7.73 -10.27 8.98
C LEU A 45 7.05 -10.17 7.60
N MET A 46 7.82 -9.99 6.52
CA MET A 46 7.29 -9.91 5.15
C MET A 46 6.59 -11.20 4.74
N ASP A 47 7.13 -12.38 5.08
CA ASP A 47 6.53 -13.65 4.71
C ASP A 47 5.16 -13.87 5.38
N ASP A 48 5.05 -13.49 6.66
CA ASP A 48 3.78 -13.52 7.38
C ASP A 48 2.78 -12.49 6.82
N LEU A 49 3.27 -11.30 6.45
CA LEU A 49 2.45 -10.22 5.90
C LEU A 49 1.86 -10.61 4.55
N VAL A 50 2.67 -11.13 3.62
CA VAL A 50 2.21 -11.48 2.27
C VAL A 50 1.33 -12.73 2.24
N ALA A 51 1.44 -13.59 3.27
CA ALA A 51 0.51 -14.71 3.45
C ALA A 51 -0.90 -14.22 3.78
N ASP A 52 -1.03 -13.12 4.53
CA ASP A 52 -2.30 -12.46 4.85
C ASP A 52 -2.66 -11.35 3.84
N PRO A 53 -3.58 -11.61 2.89
CA PRO A 53 -3.96 -10.61 1.88
C PRO A 53 -4.58 -9.35 2.50
N VAL A 54 -5.22 -9.47 3.66
CA VAL A 54 -5.91 -8.35 4.31
C VAL A 54 -4.89 -7.38 4.89
N SER A 55 -3.87 -7.91 5.59
CA SER A 55 -2.76 -7.09 6.09
C SER A 55 -1.91 -6.51 4.96
N THR A 56 -1.69 -7.26 3.87
CA THR A 56 -1.01 -6.73 2.67
C THR A 56 -1.80 -5.56 2.06
N ALA A 57 -3.10 -5.72 1.84
CA ALA A 57 -3.96 -4.66 1.31
C ALA A 57 -3.94 -3.42 2.22
N ARG A 58 -3.97 -3.63 3.54
CA ARG A 58 -3.88 -2.54 4.51
C ARG A 58 -2.55 -1.79 4.44
N LEU A 59 -1.43 -2.49 4.24
CA LEU A 59 -0.14 -1.84 4.04
C LEU A 59 -0.16 -0.93 2.80
N VAL A 60 -0.73 -1.40 1.69
CA VAL A 60 -0.88 -0.60 0.46
C VAL A 60 -1.79 0.60 0.69
N GLU A 61 -2.92 0.43 1.39
CA GLU A 61 -3.83 1.52 1.74
C GLU A 61 -3.10 2.59 2.57
N LEU A 62 -2.32 2.19 3.59
CA LEU A 62 -1.53 3.12 4.41
C LEU A 62 -0.47 3.87 3.58
N ALA A 63 0.21 3.18 2.66
CA ALA A 63 1.16 3.81 1.74
C ALA A 63 0.47 4.86 0.85
N CYS A 64 -0.71 4.53 0.31
CA CYS A 64 -1.49 5.45 -0.50
C CYS A 64 -1.97 6.67 0.31
N ILE A 65 -2.49 6.47 1.53
CA ILE A 65 -2.89 7.56 2.43
C ILE A 65 -1.69 8.47 2.75
N SER A 66 -0.51 7.89 2.95
CA SER A 66 0.70 8.65 3.26
C SER A 66 1.16 9.49 2.06
N LEU A 67 1.15 8.92 0.85
CA LEU A 67 1.42 9.67 -0.38
C LEU A 67 0.42 10.80 -0.60
N ASP A 68 -0.88 10.52 -0.44
CA ASP A 68 -1.93 11.52 -0.59
C ASP A 68 -1.70 12.72 0.35
N ARG A 69 -1.37 12.44 1.61
CA ARG A 69 -1.08 13.48 2.62
C ARG A 69 0.16 14.30 2.30
N VAL A 70 1.26 13.67 1.87
CA VAL A 70 2.53 14.37 1.59
C VAL A 70 2.45 15.15 0.27
N MET A 71 1.78 14.61 -0.74
CA MET A 71 1.78 15.14 -2.11
C MET A 71 0.51 15.93 -2.47
N GLY A 72 -0.52 15.91 -1.63
CA GLY A 72 -1.82 16.53 -1.91
C GLY A 72 -2.65 15.75 -2.96
N GLY A 73 -2.42 14.45 -3.05
CA GLY A 73 -3.02 13.55 -4.04
C GLY A 73 -2.11 12.37 -4.38
N LEU A 74 -2.69 11.27 -4.87
CA LEU A 74 -1.90 10.16 -5.42
C LEU A 74 -1.29 10.52 -6.77
N PRO A 75 0.04 10.38 -6.96
CA PRO A 75 0.68 10.66 -8.24
C PRO A 75 0.27 9.62 -9.30
N SER A 76 0.20 10.04 -10.57
CA SER A 76 -0.16 9.14 -11.68
C SER A 76 0.75 7.92 -11.78
N SER A 77 2.04 8.08 -11.44
CA SER A 77 3.04 7.00 -11.36
C SER A 77 2.74 5.94 -10.32
N ALA A 78 1.89 6.22 -9.32
CA ALA A 78 1.42 5.25 -8.32
C ALA A 78 0.12 4.53 -8.75
N LEU A 79 -0.49 4.92 -9.87
CA LEU A 79 -1.83 4.49 -10.28
C LEU A 79 -1.89 3.83 -11.66
N TYR A 80 -1.10 4.31 -12.61
CA TYR A 80 -1.24 3.96 -14.02
C TYR A 80 0.01 3.29 -14.57
N ASP A 81 -0.17 2.16 -15.23
CA ASP A 81 0.90 1.26 -15.66
C ASP A 81 1.83 1.87 -16.73
N HIS A 82 1.33 2.86 -17.48
CA HIS A 82 2.09 3.54 -18.53
C HIS A 82 2.98 4.69 -18.01
N GLU A 83 2.80 5.09 -16.75
CA GLU A 83 3.56 6.20 -16.17
C GLU A 83 4.91 5.71 -15.64
N PRO A 84 6.03 6.40 -15.91
CA PRO A 84 7.30 6.03 -15.32
C PRO A 84 7.26 6.26 -13.80
N GLY A 85 7.81 5.32 -13.02
CA GLY A 85 7.88 5.48 -11.57
C GLY A 85 8.32 4.22 -10.83
N PRO A 86 8.62 4.35 -9.53
CA PRO A 86 9.15 3.26 -8.71
C PRO A 86 8.09 2.20 -8.36
N ALA A 87 6.80 2.51 -8.52
CA ALA A 87 5.74 1.60 -8.12
C ALA A 87 5.65 0.38 -9.05
N THR A 88 5.56 -0.82 -8.48
CA THR A 88 5.29 -2.06 -9.21
C THR A 88 3.88 -2.07 -9.82
N LEU A 89 3.64 -2.94 -10.79
CA LEU A 89 2.32 -3.07 -11.43
C LEU A 89 1.27 -3.55 -10.41
N GLU A 90 1.70 -4.41 -9.49
CA GLU A 90 0.94 -5.00 -8.40
C GLU A 90 0.48 -3.92 -7.41
N PHE A 91 1.38 -3.02 -7.02
CA PHE A 91 1.02 -1.87 -6.19
C PHE A 91 0.02 -0.96 -6.92
N ARG A 92 0.29 -0.61 -8.19
CA ARG A 92 -0.60 0.27 -8.98
C ARG A 92 -2.00 -0.31 -9.12
N ARG A 93 -2.09 -1.62 -9.34
CA ARG A 93 -3.36 -2.36 -9.41
C ARG A 93 -4.18 -2.20 -8.14
N LEU A 94 -3.54 -2.39 -6.98
CA LEU A 94 -4.18 -2.24 -5.67
C LEU A 94 -4.53 -0.77 -5.34
N ALA A 95 -3.60 0.16 -5.57
CA ALA A 95 -3.82 1.59 -5.35
C ALA A 95 -5.00 2.12 -6.19
N ARG A 96 -5.06 1.71 -7.47
CA ARG A 96 -6.15 2.04 -8.38
C ARG A 96 -7.48 1.43 -7.94
N ALA A 97 -7.48 0.20 -7.40
CA ALA A 97 -8.69 -0.41 -6.85
C ALA A 97 -9.22 0.43 -5.67
N GLY A 98 -8.35 0.87 -4.75
CA GLY A 98 -8.71 1.64 -3.56
C GLY A 98 -9.24 3.05 -3.83
N LEU A 99 -8.97 3.65 -5.00
CA LEU A 99 -9.43 5.00 -5.36
C LEU A 99 -10.95 5.14 -5.40
N TYR A 100 -11.64 4.12 -5.90
CA TYR A 100 -13.08 4.20 -6.19
C TYR A 100 -13.92 3.51 -5.12
N ASP A 101 -13.35 2.51 -4.44
CA ASP A 101 -13.99 1.74 -3.38
C ASP A 101 -12.92 1.26 -2.39
N GLY A 102 -13.02 1.73 -1.14
CA GLY A 102 -12.10 1.36 -0.06
C GLY A 102 -12.09 -0.16 0.22
N GLY A 103 -13.15 -0.89 -0.13
CA GLY A 103 -13.19 -2.35 -0.04
C GLY A 103 -12.56 -3.07 -1.24
N ALA A 104 -12.37 -2.39 -2.36
CA ALA A 104 -11.85 -3.02 -3.58
C ALA A 104 -10.37 -3.39 -3.47
N VAL A 105 -9.56 -2.61 -2.74
CA VAL A 105 -8.15 -2.97 -2.50
C VAL A 105 -8.01 -4.33 -1.80
N TYR A 106 -8.89 -4.63 -0.85
CA TYR A 106 -8.89 -5.90 -0.13
C TYR A 106 -9.29 -7.07 -1.03
N ARG A 107 -10.40 -6.93 -1.78
CA ARG A 107 -10.85 -7.96 -2.72
C ARG A 107 -9.81 -8.22 -3.81
N GLU A 108 -9.16 -7.18 -4.31
CA GLU A 108 -8.14 -7.31 -5.34
C GLU A 108 -6.89 -8.02 -4.81
N CYS A 109 -6.48 -7.70 -3.57
CA CYS A 109 -5.33 -8.34 -2.93
C CYS A 109 -5.58 -9.83 -2.65
N GLU A 110 -6.81 -10.22 -2.34
CA GLU A 110 -7.19 -11.64 -2.18
C GLU A 110 -7.06 -12.44 -3.47
N LEU A 111 -7.20 -11.80 -4.63
CA LEU A 111 -7.07 -12.44 -5.94
C LEU A 111 -5.61 -12.55 -6.40
N MET A 112 -4.68 -11.91 -5.69
CA MET A 112 -3.26 -11.92 -6.03
C MET A 112 -2.55 -13.15 -5.48
N THR A 113 -1.64 -13.68 -6.28
CA THR A 113 -0.69 -14.69 -5.87
C THR A 113 0.25 -14.15 -4.78
N LEU A 114 0.93 -15.05 -4.08
CA LEU A 114 1.89 -14.67 -3.04
C LEU A 114 3.05 -13.80 -3.60
N PRO A 115 3.66 -14.12 -4.77
CA PRO A 115 4.66 -13.25 -5.38
C PRO A 115 4.12 -11.85 -5.71
N GLU A 116 2.92 -11.75 -6.28
CA GLU A 116 2.32 -10.45 -6.61
C GLU A 116 2.08 -9.61 -5.34
N ARG A 117 1.57 -10.23 -4.26
CA ARG A 117 1.39 -9.57 -2.97
C ARG A 117 2.72 -9.06 -2.39
N ARG A 118 3.79 -9.84 -2.56
CA ARG A 118 5.12 -9.45 -2.13
C ARG A 118 5.65 -8.23 -2.89
N GLU A 119 5.49 -8.18 -4.21
CA GLU A 119 5.89 -7.00 -5.02
C GLU A 119 5.10 -5.73 -4.65
N ALA A 120 3.80 -5.87 -4.37
CA ALA A 120 2.99 -4.77 -3.86
C ALA A 120 3.46 -4.33 -2.46
N ALA A 121 3.75 -5.27 -1.57
CA ALA A 121 4.20 -4.98 -0.20
C ALA A 121 5.57 -4.27 -0.18
N TYR A 122 6.53 -4.68 -1.02
CA TYR A 122 7.81 -4.00 -1.17
C TYR A 122 7.65 -2.55 -1.63
N THR A 123 6.83 -2.31 -2.65
CA THR A 123 6.55 -0.93 -3.08
C THR A 123 5.86 -0.12 -1.97
N ALA A 124 4.92 -0.72 -1.25
CA ALA A 124 4.18 -0.04 -0.19
C ALA A 124 5.09 0.36 0.97
N VAL A 125 6.03 -0.50 1.37
CA VAL A 125 6.98 -0.18 2.45
C VAL A 125 7.96 0.91 2.02
N ASP A 126 8.52 0.83 0.80
CA ASP A 126 9.41 1.87 0.27
C ASP A 126 8.69 3.22 0.20
N THR A 127 7.43 3.20 -0.21
CA THR A 127 6.56 4.37 -0.26
C THR A 127 6.31 4.97 1.12
N LEU A 128 6.04 4.14 2.13
CA LEU A 128 5.84 4.60 3.51
C LEU A 128 7.12 5.22 4.08
N VAL A 129 8.28 4.60 3.87
CA VAL A 129 9.58 5.14 4.29
C VAL A 129 9.85 6.48 3.61
N ALA A 130 9.62 6.58 2.31
CA ALA A 130 9.77 7.83 1.58
C ALA A 130 8.84 8.92 2.17
N ALA A 131 7.58 8.60 2.44
CA ALA A 131 6.63 9.54 3.02
C ALA A 131 7.05 10.04 4.42
N VAL A 132 7.52 9.14 5.30
CA VAL A 132 8.04 9.49 6.63
C VAL A 132 9.27 10.40 6.54
N ASN A 133 10.15 10.19 5.57
CA ASN A 133 11.34 11.03 5.38
C ASN A 133 11.04 12.40 4.75
N MET A 134 9.85 12.58 4.17
CA MET A 134 9.39 13.84 3.57
C MET A 134 8.52 14.69 4.51
N SER A 135 8.00 14.09 5.59
CA SER A 135 7.17 14.74 6.62
C SER A 135 7.99 15.39 7.71
#